data_AF-A0A969VWZ8-F1
#
_entry.id   AF-A0A969VWZ8-F1
#
_cell.length_a   1.000
_cell.length_b   1.000
_cell.length_c   1.000
_cell.angle_alpha   90.00
_cell.angle_beta   90.00
_cell.angle_gamma   90.00
#
_symmetry.space_group_name_H-M   'P 1'
#
loop_
_entity.id
_entity.type
_entity.pdbx_description
1 polymer ?
#
loop_
_entity_poly.entity_id
_entity_poly.type
_entity_poly.pdbx_seq_one_letter_code
_entity_poly.pdbx_strand_id
1 'polypeptide(L)'
;MDAAERQQRRGHLIRPRSGFYAIVPPQYLAQGAPPPSWYIDDLMRHESKPYYVGLLKAAELHGATHHAVMEFQIVTDRQLPRIRAGRSFIAFYFRKDIQAVLPAVESRKTDTGSMKISSVELTALDLVRY
;
A
#
# COMPACT_ATOMS: atom_id res chain seq x y z
N MET A 1 6.71 -30.40 -14.44
CA MET A 1 6.17 -29.53 -13.38
C MET A 1 7.27 -28.61 -12.90
N ASP A 2 7.16 -27.32 -13.24
CA ASP A 2 8.22 -26.33 -13.05
C ASP A 2 8.40 -25.92 -11.58
N ALA A 3 9.62 -25.55 -11.22
CA ALA A 3 9.99 -25.16 -9.85
C ALA A 3 9.19 -23.96 -9.31
N ALA A 4 8.71 -23.08 -10.21
CA ALA A 4 7.90 -21.92 -9.86
C ALA A 4 6.49 -22.29 -9.33
N GLU A 5 5.84 -23.32 -9.91
CA GLU A 5 4.53 -23.80 -9.43
C GLU A 5 4.62 -24.40 -8.02
N ARG A 6 5.76 -25.04 -7.68
CA ARG A 6 6.01 -25.57 -6.33
C ARG A 6 6.13 -24.47 -5.28
N GLN A 7 6.73 -23.33 -5.63
CA GLN A 7 6.88 -22.18 -4.73
C GLN A 7 5.57 -21.42 -4.55
N GLN A 8 4.75 -21.28 -5.60
CA GLN A 8 3.39 -20.73 -5.51
C GLN A 8 2.48 -21.56 -4.60
N ARG A 9 2.53 -22.89 -4.70
CA ARG A 9 1.71 -23.79 -3.85
C ARG A 9 2.03 -23.71 -2.36
N ARG A 10 3.21 -23.19 -1.98
CA ARG A 10 3.65 -23.05 -0.59
C ARG A 10 3.33 -21.69 0.03
N GLY A 11 2.65 -20.79 -0.70
CA GLY A 11 2.24 -19.48 -0.19
C GLY A 11 3.35 -18.42 -0.19
N HIS A 12 4.49 -18.68 -0.85
CA HIS A 12 5.62 -17.75 -0.91
C HIS A 12 5.45 -16.60 -1.92
N LEU A 13 4.33 -16.57 -2.65
CA LEU A 13 3.99 -15.53 -3.61
C LEU A 13 2.51 -15.21 -3.49
N ILE A 14 2.19 -13.93 -3.46
CA ILE A 14 0.83 -13.44 -3.65
C ILE A 14 0.72 -12.69 -4.96
N ARG A 15 -0.51 -12.62 -5.48
CA ARG A 15 -0.87 -11.82 -6.65
C ARG A 15 -1.89 -10.76 -6.25
N PRO A 16 -1.46 -9.59 -5.72
CA PRO A 16 -2.35 -8.48 -5.37
C PRO A 16 -3.18 -7.97 -6.57
N ARG A 17 -2.62 -8.09 -7.79
CA ARG A 17 -3.17 -7.51 -9.01
C ARG A 17 -2.76 -8.33 -10.23
N SER A 18 -3.50 -8.22 -11.33
CA SER A 18 -3.14 -8.95 -12.55
C SER A 18 -1.77 -8.51 -13.07
N GLY A 19 -0.87 -9.47 -13.33
CA GLY A 19 0.49 -9.20 -13.78
C GLY A 19 1.46 -8.70 -12.70
N PHE A 20 1.02 -8.56 -11.44
CA PHE A 20 1.87 -8.13 -10.32
C PHE A 20 1.93 -9.20 -9.24
N TYR A 21 3.14 -9.52 -8.79
CA TYR A 21 3.39 -10.52 -7.76
C TYR A 21 4.27 -9.93 -6.66
N ALA A 22 3.96 -10.26 -5.40
CA ALA A 22 4.79 -9.92 -4.25
C ALA A 22 5.27 -11.20 -3.56
N ILE A 23 6.55 -11.23 -3.20
CA ILE A 23 7.17 -12.33 -2.46
C ILE A 23 6.67 -12.29 -1.02
N VAL A 24 6.29 -13.45 -0.49
CA VAL A 24 5.91 -13.66 0.92
C VAL A 24 7.08 -14.33 1.64
N PRO A 25 7.84 -13.58 2.46
CA PRO A 25 8.90 -14.16 3.27
C PRO A 25 8.36 -15.20 4.26
N PRO A 26 9.20 -16.16 4.71
CA PRO A 26 8.79 -17.20 5.66
C PRO A 26 8.06 -16.67 6.91
N GLN A 27 8.50 -15.54 7.46
CA GLN A 27 7.90 -14.93 8.65
C GLN A 27 6.47 -14.37 8.43
N TYR A 28 6.05 -14.20 7.17
CA TYR A 28 4.74 -13.69 6.79
C TYR A 28 3.79 -14.76 6.21
N LEU A 29 4.21 -16.03 6.19
CA LEU A 29 3.41 -17.12 5.63
C LEU A 29 2.07 -17.29 6.38
N ALA A 30 2.07 -17.15 7.70
CA ALA A 30 0.85 -17.26 8.52
C ALA A 30 -0.14 -16.10 8.27
N GLN A 31 0.37 -14.92 7.92
CA GLN A 31 -0.42 -13.75 7.54
C GLN A 31 -0.87 -13.83 6.07
N GLY A 32 -0.23 -14.68 5.27
CA GLY A 32 -0.52 -14.92 3.86
C GLY A 32 -0.08 -13.78 2.92
N ALA A 33 0.59 -12.75 3.44
CA ALA A 33 1.10 -11.61 2.68
C ALA A 33 2.14 -10.83 3.51
N PRO A 34 3.17 -10.24 2.88
CA PRO A 34 4.00 -9.24 3.54
C PRO A 34 3.18 -7.95 3.82
N PRO A 35 3.69 -7.03 4.65
CA PRO A 35 3.08 -5.72 4.86
C PRO A 35 2.93 -4.97 3.53
N PRO A 36 1.78 -4.30 3.25
CA PRO A 36 1.61 -3.55 2.02
C PRO A 36 2.66 -2.47 1.76
N SER A 37 3.22 -1.88 2.82
CA SER A 37 4.32 -0.91 2.74
C SER A 37 5.56 -1.45 2.00
N TRP A 38 5.74 -2.77 1.95
CA TRP A 38 6.90 -3.39 1.30
C TRP A 38 6.81 -3.41 -0.23
N TYR A 39 5.60 -3.36 -0.80
CA TYR A 39 5.40 -3.54 -2.24
C TYR A 39 4.47 -2.51 -2.87
N ILE A 40 3.90 -1.60 -2.09
CA ILE A 40 2.92 -0.63 -2.61
C ILE A 40 3.52 0.29 -3.69
N ASP A 41 4.78 0.68 -3.54
CA ASP A 41 5.46 1.56 -4.47
C ASP A 41 5.65 0.88 -5.84
N ASP A 42 6.05 -0.38 -5.85
CA ASP A 42 6.13 -1.21 -7.05
C ASP A 42 4.75 -1.49 -7.66
N LEU A 43 3.75 -1.77 -6.82
CA LEU A 43 2.37 -1.98 -7.28
C LEU A 43 1.82 -0.74 -7.99
N MET A 44 2.07 0.45 -7.44
CA MET A 44 1.56 1.69 -8.04
C MET A 44 2.37 2.12 -9.26
N ARG A 45 3.67 1.79 -9.33
CA ARG A 45 4.45 1.86 -10.58
C ARG A 45 3.87 0.95 -11.65
N HIS A 46 3.54 -0.29 -11.32
CA HIS A 46 2.91 -1.24 -12.23
C HIS A 46 1.55 -0.75 -12.76
N GLU A 47 0.73 -0.14 -11.90
CA GLU A 47 -0.53 0.51 -12.32
C GLU A 47 -0.31 1.79 -13.14
N SER A 48 0.91 2.33 -13.18
CA SER A 48 1.25 3.62 -13.80
C SER A 48 0.39 4.76 -13.25
N LYS A 49 0.27 4.83 -11.92
CA LYS A 49 -0.56 5.82 -11.23
C LYS A 49 0.23 6.61 -10.17
N PRO A 50 0.06 7.94 -10.10
CA PRO A 50 0.52 8.69 -8.95
C PRO A 50 -0.23 8.23 -7.70
N TYR A 51 0.46 8.20 -6.57
CA TYR A 51 -0.13 7.76 -5.32
C TYR A 51 0.59 8.35 -4.12
N TYR A 52 -0.08 8.29 -2.98
CA TYR A 52 0.53 8.36 -1.66
C TYR A 52 -0.30 7.57 -0.65
N VAL A 53 0.33 7.11 0.43
CA VAL A 53 -0.35 6.58 1.61
C VAL A 53 -0.92 7.76 2.38
N GLY A 54 -2.23 7.78 2.62
CA GLY A 54 -2.95 8.92 3.18
C GLY A 54 -3.93 8.52 4.29
N LEU A 55 -4.80 9.47 4.67
CA LEU A 55 -5.91 9.25 5.59
C LEU A 55 -5.46 8.69 6.96
N LEU A 56 -6.27 7.81 7.56
CA LEU A 56 -6.02 7.22 8.87
C LEU A 56 -4.73 6.40 8.87
N LYS A 57 -4.41 5.72 7.76
CA LYS A 57 -3.15 4.96 7.67
C LYS A 57 -1.92 5.87 7.75
N ALA A 58 -1.93 7.03 7.09
CA ALA A 58 -0.87 8.00 7.25
C ALA A 58 -0.83 8.59 8.66
N ALA A 59 -2.00 8.88 9.24
CA ALA A 59 -2.09 9.37 10.62
C ALA A 59 -1.50 8.39 11.64
N GLU A 60 -1.79 7.08 11.51
CA GLU A 60 -1.16 6.02 12.30
C GLU A 60 0.37 6.02 12.13
N LEU A 61 0.86 6.10 10.89
CA LEU A 61 2.30 6.11 10.61
C LEU A 61 3.03 7.34 11.13
N HIS A 62 2.29 8.44 11.33
CA HIS A 62 2.74 9.68 11.99
C HIS A 62 2.55 9.65 13.53
N GLY A 63 2.03 8.55 14.09
CA GLY A 63 1.88 8.37 15.53
C GLY A 63 0.62 9.02 16.13
N ALA A 64 -0.35 9.42 15.31
CA ALA A 64 -1.58 10.06 15.79
C ALA A 64 -2.54 9.11 16.52
N THR A 65 -2.29 7.80 16.49
CA THR A 65 -3.10 6.79 17.19
C THR A 65 -2.25 5.60 17.62
N HIS A 66 -2.63 5.01 18.76
CA HIS A 66 -2.05 3.75 19.24
C HIS A 66 -2.71 2.52 18.61
N HIS A 67 -3.88 2.69 17.99
CA HIS A 67 -4.60 1.60 17.35
C HIS A 67 -4.19 1.45 15.89
N ALA A 68 -3.86 0.22 15.49
CA ALA A 68 -3.58 -0.10 14.10
C ALA A 68 -4.84 0.04 13.24
N VAL A 69 -4.74 0.83 12.17
CA VAL A 69 -5.73 0.93 11.11
C VAL A 69 -5.67 -0.34 10.27
N MET A 70 -6.81 -1.01 10.15
CA MET A 70 -6.88 -2.31 9.49
C MET A 70 -6.63 -2.26 7.98
N GLU A 71 -6.98 -1.14 7.34
CA GLU A 71 -6.81 -0.94 5.90
C GLU A 71 -5.56 -0.10 5.60
N PHE A 72 -4.79 -0.52 4.61
CA PHE A 72 -3.71 0.27 4.05
C PHE A 72 -4.29 1.22 3.00
N GLN A 73 -4.47 2.49 3.39
CA GLN A 73 -5.22 3.47 2.61
C GLN A 73 -4.30 4.24 1.65
N ILE A 74 -4.67 4.22 0.37
CA ILE A 74 -3.91 4.82 -0.73
C ILE A 74 -4.80 5.85 -1.42
N VAL A 75 -4.27 7.06 -1.60
CA VAL A 75 -4.91 8.08 -2.42
C VAL A 75 -4.26 8.09 -3.79
N THR A 76 -5.07 8.10 -4.85
CA THR A 76 -4.60 8.07 -6.25
C THR A 76 -5.59 8.79 -7.19
N ASP A 77 -5.19 9.04 -8.44
CA ASP A 77 -6.02 9.72 -9.45
C ASP A 77 -7.02 8.80 -10.16
N ARG A 78 -7.20 7.57 -9.67
CA ARG A 78 -8.09 6.59 -10.29
C ARG A 78 -8.90 5.82 -9.26
N GLN A 79 -10.15 5.53 -9.60
CA GLN A 79 -10.95 4.57 -8.85
C GLN A 79 -10.40 3.15 -9.12
N LEU A 80 -9.76 2.56 -8.12
CA LEU A 80 -9.24 1.21 -8.17
C LEU A 80 -10.01 0.32 -7.17
N PRO A 81 -10.30 -0.94 -7.52
CA PRO A 81 -10.98 -1.85 -6.60
C PRO A 81 -10.08 -2.18 -5.40
N ARG A 82 -10.68 -2.36 -4.22
CA ARG A 82 -9.99 -2.80 -3.00
C ARG A 82 -9.27 -4.12 -3.25
N ILE A 83 -8.04 -4.25 -2.75
CA ILE A 83 -7.25 -5.48 -2.83
C ILE A 83 -7.24 -6.15 -1.46
N ARG A 84 -7.47 -7.47 -1.45
CA ARG A 84 -7.20 -8.31 -0.28
C ARG A 84 -5.88 -9.04 -0.51
N ALA A 85 -4.93 -8.85 0.40
CA ALA A 85 -3.62 -9.51 0.38
C ALA A 85 -3.41 -10.20 1.73
N GLY A 86 -3.60 -11.52 1.77
CA GLY A 86 -3.60 -12.28 3.02
C GLY A 86 -4.64 -11.74 4.01
N ARG A 87 -4.17 -11.33 5.20
CA ARG A 87 -4.98 -10.68 6.25
C ARG A 87 -5.10 -9.16 6.10
N SER A 88 -4.34 -8.55 5.20
CA SER A 88 -4.32 -7.11 4.97
C SER A 88 -5.27 -6.70 3.84
N PHE A 89 -5.78 -5.48 3.92
CA PHE A 89 -6.54 -4.85 2.84
C PHE A 89 -5.81 -3.60 2.36
N ILE A 90 -5.82 -3.37 1.04
CA ILE A 90 -5.39 -2.11 0.42
C ILE A 90 -6.63 -1.44 -0.13
N ALA A 91 -6.98 -0.29 0.42
CA ALA A 91 -8.12 0.52 0.02
C ALA A 91 -7.65 1.73 -0.79
N PHE A 92 -8.34 2.01 -1.89
CA PHE A 92 -7.99 3.11 -2.79
C PHE A 92 -9.05 4.21 -2.72
N TYR A 93 -8.57 5.44 -2.55
CA TYR A 93 -9.37 6.66 -2.47
C TYR A 93 -9.02 7.55 -3.66
N PHE A 94 -10.05 8.06 -4.31
CA PHE A 94 -9.90 8.87 -5.52
C PHE A 94 -9.67 10.34 -5.17
N ARG A 95 -8.63 10.95 -5.77
CA ARG A 95 -8.38 12.39 -5.73
C ARG A 95 -8.12 12.92 -7.14
N LYS A 96 -9.01 13.78 -7.63
CA LYS A 96 -8.90 14.38 -8.97
C LYS A 96 -7.66 15.28 -9.13
N ASP A 97 -7.31 16.02 -8.08
CA ASP A 97 -6.28 17.05 -8.04
C ASP A 97 -4.94 16.55 -7.47
N ILE A 98 -4.61 15.26 -7.62
CA ILE A 98 -3.45 14.67 -6.93
C ILE A 98 -2.13 15.40 -7.24
N GLN A 99 -1.94 15.87 -8.48
CA GLN A 99 -0.71 16.55 -8.91
C GLN A 99 -0.42 17.81 -8.09
N ALA A 100 -1.48 18.51 -7.65
CA ALA A 100 -1.35 19.71 -6.84
C ALA A 100 -0.83 19.44 -5.42
N VAL A 101 -0.98 18.21 -4.91
CA VAL A 101 -0.54 17.84 -3.55
C VAL A 101 0.68 16.95 -3.50
N LEU A 102 1.18 16.47 -4.64
CA LEU A 102 2.45 15.73 -4.67
C LEU A 102 3.64 16.47 -4.03
N PRO A 103 3.74 17.82 -4.04
CA PRO A 103 4.79 18.51 -3.30
C PRO A 103 4.74 18.30 -1.77
N ALA A 104 3.58 17.96 -1.21
CA ALA A 104 3.38 17.65 0.21
C ALA A 104 3.40 16.12 0.48
N VAL A 105 3.92 15.33 -0.46
CA VAL A 105 4.13 13.89 -0.31
C VAL A 105 5.61 13.64 -0.05
N GLU A 106 5.88 12.84 0.97
CA GLU A 106 7.21 12.50 1.44
C GLU A 106 7.56 11.06 1.07
N SER A 107 8.85 10.79 0.91
CA SER A 107 9.36 9.42 0.77
C SER A 107 9.71 8.87 2.15
N ARG A 108 9.11 7.72 2.51
CA ARG A 108 9.40 7.02 3.77
C ARG A 108 10.04 5.68 3.48
N LYS A 109 11.19 5.42 4.09
CA LYS A 109 11.89 4.13 4.00
C LYS A 109 11.04 3.01 4.60
N THR A 110 11.10 1.86 3.95
CA THR A 110 10.47 0.60 4.38
C THR A 110 11.54 -0.49 4.36
N ASP A 111 11.25 -1.66 4.94
CA ASP A 111 12.24 -2.74 5.06
C ASP A 111 12.77 -3.24 3.70
N THR A 112 11.98 -3.05 2.62
CA THR A 112 12.30 -3.51 1.27
C THR A 112 12.48 -2.37 0.27
N GLY A 113 12.48 -1.11 0.71
CA GLY A 113 12.63 0.05 -0.18
C GLY A 113 12.08 1.34 0.41
N SER A 114 11.14 1.96 -0.30
CA SER A 114 10.47 3.17 0.16
C SER A 114 9.02 3.19 -0.33
N MET A 115 8.19 3.97 0.33
CA MET A 115 6.84 4.30 -0.11
C MET A 115 6.59 5.79 -0.02
N LYS A 116 5.60 6.28 -0.77
CA LYS A 116 5.14 7.66 -0.70
C LYS A 116 4.07 7.80 0.38
N ILE A 117 4.19 8.79 1.26
CA ILE A 117 3.24 9.08 2.35
C ILE A 117 2.90 10.58 2.35
N SER A 118 1.66 10.94 2.71
CA SER A 118 1.31 12.34 2.92
C SER A 118 2.09 12.95 4.08
N SER A 119 2.50 14.22 3.97
CA SER A 119 3.01 14.98 5.11
C SER A 119 1.95 15.07 6.22
N VAL A 120 2.32 15.56 7.40
CA VAL A 120 1.35 15.73 8.51
C VAL A 120 0.23 16.70 8.12
N GLU A 121 0.55 17.79 7.44
CA GLU A 121 -0.42 18.79 6.97
C GLU A 121 -1.36 18.23 5.91
N LEU A 122 -0.83 17.49 4.93
CA LEU A 122 -1.65 16.83 3.91
C LEU A 122 -2.52 15.73 4.53
N THR A 123 -2.00 15.00 5.52
CA THR A 123 -2.77 14.00 6.27
C THR A 123 -3.96 14.65 7.00
N ALA A 124 -3.72 15.76 7.70
CA ALA A 124 -4.77 16.51 8.39
C ALA A 124 -5.85 17.01 7.41
N LEU A 125 -5.44 17.53 6.25
CA LEU A 125 -6.36 17.95 5.19
C LEU A 125 -7.21 16.77 4.68
N ASP A 126 -6.58 15.63 4.42
CA ASP A 126 -7.27 14.45 3.91
C ASP A 126 -8.30 13.91 4.91
N LEU A 127 -8.02 13.92 6.21
CA LEU A 127 -8.95 13.49 7.26
C LEU A 127 -10.22 14.35 7.36
N VAL A 128 -10.17 15.61 6.92
CA VAL A 128 -11.35 16.50 6.87
C VAL A 128 -12.11 16.35 5.55
N ARG A 129 -11.40 15.98 4.48
CA ARG A 129 -11.95 15.93 3.11
C ARG A 129 -12.75 14.66 2.81
N TYR A 130 -12.35 13.52 3.38
CA TYR A 130 -12.88 12.18 3.08
C TYR A 130 -13.73 11.63 4.22
#